data_AF-A0AAN7RGP7-F1
#
_entry.id   AF-A0AAN7RGP7-F1
#
_cell.length_a   1.000
_cell.length_b   1.000
_cell.length_c   1.000
_cell.angle_alpha   90.00
_cell.angle_beta   90.00
_cell.angle_gamma   90.00
#
_symmetry.space_group_name_H-M   'P 1'
#
loop_
_entity.id
_entity.type
_entity.pdbx_description
1 polymer ?
#
loop_
_entity_poly.entity_id
_entity_poly.type
_entity_poly.pdbx_seq_one_letter_code
_entity_poly.pdbx_strand_id
1 'polypeptide(L)'
;MISDKSYFSQRGQLKRPDHADLRYKCRTYARLLQHLKSLDKNCLAPLRKAYCSSLNLLLRREACEFANELRASTKASKSPAVWLEGSTGSNQNVNSSDTSTVSEAYAKMLTIFIPLLVDESSFFAHFMCFEVPALVPPGGVRNGSKSRSYGDDNDDDDLGIVDIDDDGRSSAELEALNASLEELLDGIQEDFYAVVDWAYKMDPLRCISMHGITKKYLSGQKDDAAGFVRLLLDDLESRISM
;
A
#
# COMPACT_ATOMS: atom_id res chain seq x y z
N MET A 1 -6.48 -11.76 8.55
CA MET A 1 -5.18 -11.32 8.01
C MET A 1 -4.24 -10.92 9.14
N ILE A 2 -4.53 -9.88 9.94
CA ILE A 2 -3.62 -9.44 11.03
C ILE A 2 -3.26 -10.55 12.03
N SER A 3 -4.19 -11.46 12.39
CA SER A 3 -3.92 -12.55 13.33
C SER A 3 -3.11 -13.71 12.74
N ASP A 4 -3.10 -13.86 11.42
CA ASP A 4 -2.50 -15.01 10.75
C ASP A 4 -1.07 -14.65 10.31
N LYS A 5 -0.10 -15.26 10.99
CA LYS A 5 1.33 -15.02 10.74
C LYS A 5 1.75 -15.43 9.32
N SER A 6 1.01 -16.32 8.65
CA SER A 6 1.36 -16.83 7.32
C SER A 6 1.33 -15.75 6.22
N TYR A 7 0.62 -14.64 6.43
CA TYR A 7 0.57 -13.52 5.48
C TYR A 7 1.83 -12.64 5.52
N PHE A 8 2.59 -12.68 6.63
CA PHE A 8 3.72 -11.78 6.84
C PHE A 8 5.05 -12.45 6.44
N SER A 9 6.05 -11.62 6.16
CA SER A 9 7.44 -12.08 6.08
C SER A 9 7.86 -12.70 7.40
N GLN A 10 8.59 -13.81 7.32
CA GLN A 10 9.11 -14.54 8.49
C GLN A 10 10.58 -14.88 8.24
N ARG A 11 11.27 -15.31 9.29
CA ARG A 11 12.69 -15.67 9.21
C ARG A 11 12.95 -16.70 8.12
N GLY A 12 13.72 -16.33 7.09
CA GLY A 12 14.03 -17.17 5.93
C GLY A 12 12.95 -17.21 4.85
N GLN A 13 11.87 -16.44 5.01
CA GLN A 13 10.76 -16.36 4.06
C GLN A 13 10.32 -14.90 3.88
N LEU A 14 11.05 -14.18 3.03
CA LEU A 14 10.63 -12.85 2.57
C LEU A 14 9.40 -12.98 1.68
N LYS A 15 8.30 -12.31 2.06
CA LYS A 15 7.04 -12.31 1.31
C LYS A 15 6.72 -10.91 0.83
N ARG A 16 6.26 -10.82 -0.42
CA ARG A 16 5.65 -9.61 -0.94
C ARG A 16 4.25 -9.47 -0.33
N PRO A 17 3.90 -8.33 0.28
CA PRO A 17 2.54 -8.05 0.71
C PRO A 17 1.55 -8.16 -0.46
N ASP A 18 0.42 -8.81 -0.20
CA ASP A 18 -0.68 -8.95 -1.16
C ASP A 18 -2.02 -8.78 -0.45
N HIS A 19 -2.76 -7.75 -0.85
CA HIS A 19 -4.05 -7.38 -0.28
C HIS A 19 -5.23 -7.72 -1.20
N ALA A 20 -5.03 -8.52 -2.26
CA ALA A 20 -6.11 -8.86 -3.20
C ALA A 20 -7.33 -9.48 -2.51
N ASP A 21 -7.14 -10.42 -1.58
CA ASP A 21 -8.22 -11.04 -0.81
C ASP A 21 -8.91 -10.05 0.13
N LEU A 22 -8.16 -9.15 0.77
CA LEU A 22 -8.71 -8.08 1.60
C LEU A 22 -9.62 -7.17 0.77
N ARG A 23 -9.11 -6.66 -0.36
CA ARG A 23 -9.85 -5.78 -1.27
C ARG A 23 -11.07 -6.48 -1.83
N TYR A 24 -10.97 -7.76 -2.20
CA TYR A 24 -12.10 -8.57 -2.63
C TYR A 24 -13.19 -8.63 -1.55
N LYS A 25 -12.82 -8.95 -0.30
CA LYS A 25 -13.75 -8.97 0.83
C LYS A 25 -14.40 -7.61 1.05
N CYS A 26 -13.64 -6.51 1.04
CA CYS A 26 -14.19 -5.16 1.13
C CYS A 26 -15.24 -4.89 0.04
N ARG A 27 -14.96 -5.25 -1.22
CA ARG A 27 -15.90 -5.07 -2.34
C ARG A 27 -17.23 -5.78 -2.15
N THR A 28 -17.25 -6.94 -1.49
CA THR A 28 -18.52 -7.64 -1.21
C THR A 28 -19.46 -6.83 -0.31
N TYR A 29 -18.93 -5.92 0.52
CA TYR A 29 -19.71 -5.05 1.39
C TYR A 29 -20.08 -3.69 0.77
N ALA A 30 -19.61 -3.37 -0.44
CA ALA A 30 -19.82 -2.06 -1.05
C ALA A 30 -21.31 -1.65 -1.12
N ARG A 31 -22.18 -2.58 -1.54
CA ARG A 31 -23.63 -2.32 -1.62
C ARG A 31 -24.27 -2.09 -0.25
N LEU A 32 -23.83 -2.83 0.77
CA LEU A 32 -24.30 -2.62 2.14
C LEU A 32 -23.89 -1.24 2.66
N LEU A 33 -22.66 -0.80 2.36
CA LEU A 33 -22.17 0.53 2.74
C LEU A 33 -22.94 1.66 2.05
N GLN A 34 -23.36 1.49 0.79
CA GLN A 34 -24.22 2.45 0.10
C GLN A 34 -25.57 2.59 0.81
N HIS A 35 -26.20 1.47 1.18
CA HIS A 35 -27.43 1.48 1.97
C HIS A 35 -27.21 2.13 3.34
N LEU A 36 -26.08 1.84 4.01
CA LEU A 36 -25.76 2.45 5.30
C LEU A 36 -25.62 3.98 5.19
N LYS A 37 -24.94 4.49 4.14
CA LYS A 37 -24.85 5.94 3.86
C LYS A 37 -26.23 6.57 3.69
N SER A 38 -27.14 5.88 3.00
CA SER A 38 -28.51 6.38 2.79
C SER A 38 -29.34 6.44 4.08
N LEU A 39 -29.05 5.55 5.04
CA LEU A 39 -29.72 5.51 6.34
C LEU A 39 -29.14 6.54 7.31
N ASP A 40 -27.83 6.70 7.35
CA ASP A 40 -27.13 7.67 8.18
C ASP A 40 -25.93 8.27 7.45
N LYS A 41 -26.05 9.55 7.05
CA LYS A 41 -24.97 10.27 6.36
C LYS A 41 -23.72 10.42 7.23
N ASN A 42 -23.84 10.36 8.55
CA ASN A 42 -22.72 10.49 9.48
C ASN A 42 -21.95 9.18 9.71
N CYS A 43 -22.47 8.04 9.21
CA CYS A 43 -21.86 6.73 9.47
C CYS A 43 -20.48 6.57 8.82
N LEU A 44 -20.19 7.35 7.77
CA LEU A 44 -18.97 7.20 6.98
C LEU A 44 -17.73 7.70 7.70
N ALA A 45 -17.84 8.75 8.52
CA ALA A 45 -16.69 9.28 9.26
C ALA A 45 -16.05 8.24 10.21
N PRO A 46 -16.80 7.60 11.14
CA PRO A 46 -16.23 6.57 12.00
C PRO A 46 -15.80 5.31 11.22
N LEU A 47 -16.49 4.99 10.12
CA LEU A 47 -16.13 3.86 9.27
C LEU A 47 -14.78 4.07 8.56
N ARG A 48 -14.58 5.26 7.95
CA ARG A 48 -13.32 5.65 7.31
C ARG A 48 -12.17 5.56 8.31
N LYS A 49 -12.37 6.14 9.50
CA LYS A 49 -11.39 6.10 10.59
C LYS A 49 -11.03 4.67 11.01
N ALA A 50 -12.02 3.82 11.26
CA ALA A 50 -11.79 2.43 11.66
C ALA A 50 -11.06 1.63 10.58
N TYR A 51 -11.41 1.85 9.30
CA TYR A 51 -10.73 1.25 8.16
C TYR A 51 -9.27 1.70 8.09
N CYS A 52 -9.02 3.02 8.10
CA CYS A 52 -7.69 3.60 8.01
C CYS A 52 -6.79 3.14 9.15
N SER A 53 -7.28 3.18 10.39
CA SER A 53 -6.54 2.70 11.55
C SER A 53 -6.18 1.21 11.44
N SER A 54 -7.12 0.38 10.97
CA SER A 54 -6.89 -1.07 10.82
C SER A 54 -5.90 -1.38 9.69
N LEU A 55 -6.00 -0.68 8.56
CA LEU A 55 -5.12 -0.88 7.41
C LEU A 55 -3.74 -0.28 7.66
N ASN A 56 -3.63 0.84 8.38
CA ASN A 56 -2.37 1.39 8.85
C ASN A 56 -1.62 0.36 9.70
N LEU A 57 -2.30 -0.24 10.70
CA LEU A 57 -1.72 -1.28 11.55
C LEU A 57 -1.20 -2.47 10.74
N LEU A 58 -1.95 -2.88 9.70
CA LEU A 58 -1.52 -3.94 8.79
C LEU A 58 -0.25 -3.52 8.01
N LEU A 59 -0.29 -2.39 7.33
CA LEU A 59 0.81 -1.86 6.51
C LEU A 59 2.10 -1.68 7.32
N ARG A 60 1.99 -1.08 8.51
CA ARG A 60 3.14 -0.88 9.41
C ARG A 60 3.73 -2.19 9.88
N ARG A 61 2.88 -3.17 10.23
CA ARG A 61 3.35 -4.49 10.61
C ARG A 61 4.04 -5.20 9.45
N GLU A 62 3.49 -5.12 8.24
CA GLU A 62 4.13 -5.69 7.04
C GLU A 62 5.47 -5.04 6.75
N ALA A 63 5.54 -3.71 6.81
CA ALA A 63 6.76 -2.93 6.63
C ALA A 63 7.83 -3.36 7.64
N CYS A 64 7.46 -3.45 8.91
CA CYS A 64 8.36 -3.85 9.98
C CYS A 64 8.88 -5.29 9.81
N GLU A 65 8.01 -6.27 9.57
CA GLU A 65 8.41 -7.68 9.39
C GLU A 65 9.23 -7.89 8.11
N PHE A 66 8.86 -7.21 7.02
CA PHE A 66 9.63 -7.23 5.77
C PHE A 66 11.03 -6.64 5.98
N ALA A 67 11.12 -5.48 6.64
CA ALA A 67 12.40 -4.86 6.97
C ALA A 67 13.24 -5.75 7.88
N ASN A 68 12.64 -6.38 8.90
CA ASN A 68 13.34 -7.30 9.78
C ASN A 68 13.92 -8.50 9.02
N GLU A 69 13.17 -9.06 8.08
CA GLU A 69 13.66 -10.16 7.26
C GLU A 69 14.75 -9.72 6.28
N LEU A 70 14.63 -8.53 5.66
CA LEU A 70 15.72 -7.95 4.86
C LEU A 70 17.00 -7.83 5.69
N ARG A 71 16.92 -7.29 6.91
CA ARG A 71 18.06 -7.18 7.83
C ARG A 71 18.61 -8.56 8.21
N ALA A 72 17.75 -9.56 8.42
CA ALA A 72 18.19 -10.92 8.73
C ALA A 72 18.93 -11.55 7.55
N SER A 73 18.44 -11.37 6.33
CA SER A 73 19.03 -11.93 5.11
C SER A 73 20.44 -11.36 4.84
N THR A 74 20.65 -10.05 5.03
CA THR A 74 21.98 -9.43 4.91
C THR A 74 22.98 -9.92 5.96
N LYS A 75 22.52 -10.31 7.16
CA LYS A 75 23.37 -10.95 8.18
C LYS A 75 23.66 -12.42 7.88
N ALA A 76 22.69 -13.15 7.33
CA ALA A 76 22.81 -14.59 7.02
C ALA A 76 23.76 -14.86 5.84
N SER A 77 23.93 -13.90 4.92
CA SER A 77 24.96 -13.97 3.86
C SER A 77 26.39 -14.06 4.41
N LYS A 78 26.61 -13.84 5.72
CA LYS A 78 27.89 -14.06 6.41
C LYS A 78 28.16 -15.53 6.74
N SER A 79 27.78 -16.49 5.88
CA SER A 79 28.22 -17.87 6.06
C SER A 79 29.68 -18.01 5.63
N PRO A 80 30.60 -18.46 6.51
CA PRO A 80 31.98 -18.69 6.14
C PRO A 80 32.03 -19.98 5.32
N ALA A 81 32.42 -19.89 4.05
CA ALA A 81 32.95 -21.03 3.33
C ALA A 81 34.28 -21.43 4.00
N VAL A 82 34.19 -22.18 5.09
CA VAL A 82 35.23 -23.11 5.53
C VAL A 82 35.28 -24.24 4.49
N TRP A 83 36.43 -24.94 4.42
CA TRP A 83 36.87 -25.99 3.47
C TRP A 83 37.69 -25.40 2.29
N LEU A 84 39.02 -25.51 2.18
CA LEU A 84 40.04 -26.35 2.84
C LEU A 84 41.43 -25.67 2.71
N GLU A 85 42.14 -25.62 3.83
CA GLU A 85 43.60 -25.66 4.06
C GLU A 85 44.58 -25.27 2.93
N GLY A 86 45.37 -24.21 3.14
CA GLY A 86 46.57 -23.94 2.36
C GLY A 86 47.10 -22.51 2.40
N SER A 87 48.21 -22.33 3.09
CA SER A 87 49.24 -21.30 2.87
C SER A 87 49.19 -19.99 3.67
N THR A 88 50.25 -19.88 4.47
CA THR A 88 50.84 -18.75 5.20
C THR A 88 50.64 -17.34 4.64
N GLY A 89 50.24 -16.44 5.54
CA GLY A 89 50.81 -15.10 5.68
C GLY A 89 50.25 -14.01 4.76
N SER A 90 49.23 -13.28 5.21
CA SER A 90 49.13 -11.83 4.97
C SER A 90 48.02 -11.24 5.84
N ASN A 91 48.34 -10.17 6.59
CA ASN A 91 47.36 -9.34 7.28
C ASN A 91 46.44 -8.67 6.24
N GLN A 92 45.34 -9.32 5.88
CA GLN A 92 44.26 -8.68 5.14
C GLN A 92 43.11 -8.37 6.09
N ASN A 93 42.82 -7.08 6.18
CA ASN A 93 41.74 -6.47 6.90
C ASN A 93 40.39 -7.06 6.39
N VAL A 94 39.72 -7.86 7.21
CA VAL A 94 38.47 -8.60 6.89
C VAL A 94 37.25 -7.67 6.96
N ASN A 95 37.26 -6.54 6.24
CA ASN A 95 36.19 -5.54 6.30
C ASN A 95 35.51 -5.22 4.96
N SER A 96 35.84 -5.90 3.85
CA SER A 96 35.03 -5.79 2.63
C SER A 96 33.85 -6.79 2.66
N SER A 97 32.97 -6.66 3.66
CA SER A 97 31.64 -7.24 3.52
C SER A 97 30.96 -6.58 2.33
N ASP A 98 30.26 -7.32 1.48
CA ASP A 98 29.44 -6.77 0.39
C ASP A 98 28.34 -5.86 0.97
N THR A 99 28.67 -4.60 1.26
CA THR A 99 27.71 -3.61 1.78
C THR A 99 26.69 -3.21 0.72
N SER A 100 26.84 -3.70 -0.52
CA SER A 100 25.86 -3.60 -1.61
C SER A 100 24.51 -4.18 -1.21
N THR A 101 24.47 -5.23 -0.39
CA THR A 101 23.23 -5.85 0.07
C THR A 101 22.40 -4.92 0.96
N VAL A 102 23.02 -3.93 1.60
CA VAL A 102 22.34 -2.92 2.43
C VAL A 102 21.55 -1.95 1.55
N SER A 103 22.20 -1.39 0.52
CA SER A 103 21.52 -0.55 -0.48
C SER A 103 20.46 -1.32 -1.27
N GLU A 104 20.69 -2.62 -1.53
CA GLU A 104 19.69 -3.49 -2.18
C GLU A 104 18.47 -3.74 -1.29
N ALA A 105 18.67 -3.93 0.03
CA ALA A 105 17.56 -4.06 0.97
C ALA A 105 16.70 -2.78 1.01
N TYR A 106 17.33 -1.60 1.04
CA TYR A 106 16.61 -0.32 0.93
C TYR A 106 15.86 -0.20 -0.40
N ALA A 107 16.50 -0.54 -1.52
CA ALA A 107 15.84 -0.53 -2.84
C ALA A 107 14.63 -1.47 -2.88
N LYS A 108 14.74 -2.68 -2.32
CA LYS A 108 13.63 -3.64 -2.23
C LYS A 108 12.49 -3.11 -1.39
N MET A 109 12.78 -2.44 -0.26
CA MET A 109 11.76 -1.81 0.57
C MET A 109 10.93 -0.82 -0.25
N LEU A 110 11.57 0.13 -0.93
CA LEU A 110 10.87 1.12 -1.76
C LEU A 110 10.11 0.46 -2.93
N THR A 111 10.72 -0.50 -3.61
CA THR A 111 10.11 -1.17 -4.79
C THR A 111 8.85 -1.95 -4.44
N ILE A 112 8.76 -2.46 -3.22
CA ILE A 112 7.58 -3.22 -2.76
C ILE A 112 6.53 -2.29 -2.16
N PHE A 113 6.92 -1.42 -1.24
CA PHE A 113 5.95 -0.65 -0.46
C PHE A 113 5.44 0.59 -1.18
N ILE A 114 6.23 1.26 -2.03
CA ILE A 114 5.75 2.47 -2.70
C ILE A 114 4.52 2.17 -3.58
N PRO A 115 4.54 1.15 -4.47
CA PRO A 115 3.34 0.76 -5.23
C PRO A 115 2.19 0.30 -4.32
N LEU A 116 2.49 -0.45 -3.26
CA LEU A 116 1.48 -0.95 -2.32
C LEU A 116 0.73 0.20 -1.65
N LEU A 117 1.44 1.21 -1.15
CA LEU A 117 0.84 2.36 -0.48
C LEU A 117 -0.03 3.15 -1.47
N VAL A 118 0.44 3.37 -2.70
CA VAL A 118 -0.35 4.03 -3.75
C VAL A 118 -1.63 3.25 -4.03
N ASP A 119 -1.51 1.93 -4.19
CA ASP A 119 -2.66 1.06 -4.48
C ASP A 119 -3.67 1.04 -3.33
N GLU A 120 -3.22 1.02 -2.07
CA GLU A 120 -4.11 1.04 -0.90
C GLU A 120 -4.81 2.39 -0.72
N SER A 121 -4.09 3.51 -0.87
CA SER A 121 -4.70 4.84 -0.82
C SER A 121 -5.71 5.03 -1.95
N SER A 122 -5.36 4.59 -3.16
CA SER A 122 -6.27 4.61 -4.31
C SER A 122 -7.49 3.74 -4.05
N PHE A 123 -7.29 2.48 -3.63
CA PHE A 123 -8.40 1.58 -3.34
C PHE A 123 -9.33 2.17 -2.27
N PHE A 124 -8.78 2.68 -1.17
CA PHE A 124 -9.55 3.32 -0.10
C PHE A 124 -10.38 4.50 -0.62
N ALA A 125 -9.77 5.39 -1.40
CA ALA A 125 -10.47 6.53 -1.98
C ALA A 125 -11.67 6.04 -2.79
N HIS A 126 -11.46 5.21 -3.82
CA HIS A 126 -12.52 4.70 -4.68
C HIS A 126 -13.59 3.91 -3.90
N PHE A 127 -13.17 3.09 -2.93
CA PHE A 127 -14.07 2.29 -2.11
C PHE A 127 -14.98 3.17 -1.25
N MET A 128 -14.45 4.25 -0.67
CA MET A 128 -15.19 5.16 0.21
C MET A 128 -16.01 6.23 -0.52
N CYS A 129 -15.79 6.43 -1.83
CA CYS A 129 -16.71 7.19 -2.68
C CYS A 129 -17.56 6.32 -3.61
N PHE A 130 -17.60 5.01 -3.36
CA PHE A 130 -18.51 4.07 -4.05
C PHE A 130 -18.30 3.98 -5.56
N GLU A 131 -17.13 4.37 -6.05
CA GLU A 131 -16.73 4.28 -7.46
C GLU A 131 -16.27 2.86 -7.84
N VAL A 132 -16.34 1.90 -6.91
CA VAL A 132 -16.01 0.49 -7.15
C VAL A 132 -17.27 -0.28 -7.55
N PRO A 133 -17.33 -0.87 -8.76
CA PRO A 133 -18.47 -1.69 -9.17
C PRO A 133 -18.73 -2.80 -8.17
N ALA A 134 -19.97 -2.89 -7.67
CA ALA A 134 -20.38 -4.01 -6.84
C ALA A 134 -20.26 -5.30 -7.65
N LEU A 135 -19.62 -6.33 -7.07
CA LEU A 135 -19.58 -7.65 -7.68
C LEU A 135 -21.01 -8.20 -7.70
N VAL A 136 -21.63 -8.24 -8.88
CA VAL A 136 -22.95 -8.87 -9.06
C VAL A 136 -22.76 -10.39 -8.93
N PRO A 137 -23.55 -11.09 -8.09
CA PRO A 137 -23.51 -12.54 -8.04
C PRO A 137 -23.90 -13.15 -9.40
N PRO A 138 -23.24 -14.21 -9.88
CA PRO A 138 -23.65 -14.90 -11.09
C PRO A 138 -24.96 -15.64 -10.79
N GLY A 139 -26.11 -15.13 -11.26
CA GLY A 139 -27.38 -15.85 -11.21
C GLY A 139 -28.66 -15.08 -10.90
N GLY A 140 -28.67 -13.74 -10.92
CA GLY A 140 -29.91 -12.97 -10.73
C GLY A 140 -30.86 -13.06 -11.94
N VAL A 141 -31.69 -14.10 -11.99
CA VAL A 141 -32.73 -14.27 -13.03
C VAL A 141 -33.78 -13.16 -12.89
N ARG A 142 -33.91 -12.30 -13.90
CA ARG A 142 -35.03 -11.35 -14.03
C ARG A 142 -36.31 -12.15 -14.29
N ASN A 143 -37.14 -12.31 -13.26
CA ASN A 143 -38.40 -13.03 -13.38
C ASN A 143 -39.38 -12.20 -14.24
N GLY A 144 -39.48 -12.57 -15.51
CA GLY A 144 -40.35 -11.92 -16.48
C GLY A 144 -41.74 -12.55 -16.47
N SER A 145 -42.69 -11.89 -15.83
CA SER A 145 -44.12 -12.14 -16.07
C SER A 145 -44.61 -11.15 -17.13
N LYS A 146 -44.66 -11.60 -18.39
CA LYS A 146 -45.33 -10.88 -19.49
C LYS A 146 -46.84 -10.90 -19.26
N SER A 147 -47.47 -9.73 -19.24
CA SER A 147 -48.77 -9.54 -19.92
C SER A 147 -48.64 -8.31 -20.82
N ARG A 148 -48.79 -8.53 -22.13
CA ARG A 148 -48.72 -7.53 -23.19
C ARG A 148 -50.15 -7.09 -23.54
N SER A 149 -50.35 -5.80 -23.79
CA SER A 149 -51.42 -5.26 -24.67
C SER A 149 -51.08 -3.79 -24.98
N TYR A 150 -50.40 -3.50 -26.10
CA TYR A 150 -50.89 -3.06 -27.43
C TYR A 150 -50.99 -1.52 -27.58
N GLY A 151 -50.39 -0.98 -28.66
CA GLY A 151 -50.45 0.42 -29.13
C GLY A 151 -49.09 1.11 -28.98
N ASP A 152 -48.17 1.08 -29.96
CA ASP A 152 -48.16 1.81 -31.24
C ASP A 152 -47.68 3.27 -31.09
N ASP A 153 -46.55 3.51 -31.74
CA ASP A 153 -45.88 4.73 -32.18
C ASP A 153 -45.54 5.89 -31.22
N ASN A 154 -44.22 6.17 -31.24
CA ASN A 154 -43.50 7.38 -30.84
C ASN A 154 -43.79 7.93 -29.45
N ASP A 155 -42.80 7.81 -28.56
CA ASP A 155 -42.11 8.98 -28.04
C ASP A 155 -40.91 8.54 -27.19
N ASP A 156 -39.92 9.43 -27.19
CA ASP A 156 -38.73 9.40 -26.34
C ASP A 156 -39.11 9.11 -24.89
N ASP A 157 -38.69 7.96 -24.33
CA ASP A 157 -38.75 7.72 -22.88
C ASP A 157 -37.59 6.84 -22.44
N ASP A 158 -36.46 7.53 -22.24
CA ASP A 158 -35.81 7.60 -20.93
C ASP A 158 -35.70 6.26 -20.20
N LEU A 159 -34.81 5.40 -20.69
CA LEU A 159 -34.24 4.35 -19.85
C LEU A 159 -33.26 4.99 -18.88
N GLY A 160 -33.84 5.55 -17.80
CA GLY A 160 -33.18 6.19 -16.68
C GLY A 160 -31.79 5.64 -16.43
N ILE A 161 -30.84 6.29 -17.10
CA ILE A 161 -29.56 6.60 -16.51
C ILE A 161 -30.00 7.24 -15.20
N VAL A 162 -29.82 6.53 -14.09
CA VAL A 162 -29.72 7.24 -12.83
C VAL A 162 -28.43 8.02 -13.04
N ASP A 163 -28.58 9.21 -13.61
CA ASP A 163 -27.70 10.32 -13.39
C ASP A 163 -27.69 10.35 -11.87
N ILE A 164 -26.64 9.74 -11.31
CA ILE A 164 -26.23 10.07 -9.97
C ILE A 164 -26.02 11.55 -10.13
N ASP A 165 -27.02 12.32 -9.70
CA ASP A 165 -26.93 13.76 -9.60
C ASP A 165 -25.51 14.03 -9.15
N ASP A 166 -24.84 14.87 -9.92
CA ASP A 166 -23.60 15.54 -9.56
C ASP A 166 -23.87 16.36 -8.29
N ASP A 167 -24.18 15.66 -7.22
CA ASP A 167 -24.50 16.17 -5.91
C ASP A 167 -23.14 16.44 -5.32
N GLY A 168 -22.64 17.62 -5.71
CA GLY A 168 -21.33 18.16 -5.43
C GLY A 168 -20.81 17.58 -4.14
N ARG A 169 -19.90 16.62 -4.28
CA ARG A 169 -19.19 15.95 -3.21
C ARG A 169 -18.75 17.05 -2.25
N SER A 170 -19.48 17.20 -1.14
CA SER A 170 -19.40 18.46 -0.40
C SER A 170 -17.93 18.68 -0.03
N SER A 171 -17.43 19.91 -0.13
CA SER A 171 -16.02 20.21 0.17
C SER A 171 -15.58 19.56 1.50
N ALA A 172 -16.51 19.48 2.47
CA ALA A 172 -16.34 18.80 3.75
C ALA A 172 -16.19 17.26 3.64
N GLU A 173 -16.94 16.56 2.79
CA GLU A 173 -16.79 15.11 2.58
C GLU A 173 -15.44 14.76 1.93
N LEU A 174 -14.95 15.61 1.03
CA LEU A 174 -13.64 15.47 0.39
C LEU A 174 -12.51 15.76 1.40
N GLU A 175 -12.64 16.81 2.18
CA GLU A 175 -11.69 17.15 3.25
C GLU A 175 -11.59 16.04 4.31
N ALA A 176 -12.74 15.51 4.76
CA ALA A 176 -12.76 14.39 5.70
C ALA A 176 -12.16 13.10 5.11
N LEU A 177 -12.29 12.88 3.80
CA LEU A 177 -11.64 11.77 3.11
C LEU A 177 -10.12 11.95 3.07
N ASN A 178 -9.64 13.16 2.76
CA ASN A 178 -8.22 13.48 2.77
C ASN A 178 -7.60 13.32 4.18
N ALA A 179 -8.27 13.80 5.22
CA ALA A 179 -7.82 13.59 6.60
C ALA A 179 -7.75 12.10 6.98
N SER A 180 -8.69 11.29 6.47
CA SER A 180 -8.65 9.83 6.68
C SER A 180 -7.50 9.17 5.91
N LEU A 181 -7.15 9.68 4.72
CA LEU A 181 -6.00 9.22 3.94
C LEU A 181 -4.67 9.53 4.64
N GLU A 182 -4.58 10.66 5.33
CA GLU A 182 -3.43 10.98 6.18
C GLU A 182 -3.32 9.98 7.34
N GLU A 183 -4.42 9.72 8.06
CA GLU A 183 -4.45 8.74 9.16
C GLU A 183 -4.13 7.31 8.69
N LEU A 184 -4.50 6.95 7.45
CA LEU A 184 -4.18 5.65 6.85
C LEU A 184 -2.67 5.40 6.78
N LEU A 185 -1.90 6.45 6.57
CA LEU A 185 -0.47 6.37 6.31
C LEU A 185 0.37 6.94 7.44
N ASP A 186 -0.28 7.46 8.49
CA ASP A 186 0.42 8.05 9.62
C ASP A 186 1.40 7.06 10.27
N GLY A 187 2.59 7.57 10.56
CA GLY A 187 3.69 6.82 11.18
C GLY A 187 4.35 5.76 10.30
N ILE A 188 3.91 5.51 9.05
CA ILE A 188 4.58 4.54 8.15
C ILE A 188 6.02 4.95 7.85
N GLN A 189 6.29 6.27 7.81
CA GLN A 189 7.62 6.83 7.60
C GLN A 189 8.64 6.33 8.62
N GLU A 190 8.23 6.09 9.87
CA GLU A 190 9.10 5.58 10.92
C GLU A 190 9.63 4.17 10.60
N ASP A 191 8.83 3.36 9.91
CA ASP A 191 9.22 2.02 9.49
C ASP A 191 10.29 2.08 8.38
N PHE A 192 10.23 3.07 7.49
CA PHE A 192 11.28 3.34 6.50
C PHE A 192 12.53 3.97 7.12
N TYR A 193 12.37 4.91 8.04
CA TYR A 193 13.47 5.51 8.80
C TYR A 193 14.28 4.47 9.53
N ALA A 194 13.63 3.48 10.15
CA ALA A 194 14.33 2.37 10.78
C ALA A 194 15.20 1.56 9.81
N VAL A 195 14.89 1.53 8.50
CA VAL A 195 15.72 0.90 7.47
C VAL A 195 16.89 1.80 7.10
N VAL A 196 16.65 3.10 6.92
CA VAL A 196 17.70 4.10 6.62
C VAL A 196 18.72 4.17 7.76
N ASP A 197 18.26 4.31 9.00
CA ASP A 197 19.12 4.39 10.18
C ASP A 197 19.94 3.10 10.36
N TRP A 198 19.33 1.95 10.09
CA TRP A 198 20.04 0.67 10.10
C TRP A 198 21.11 0.63 9.01
N ALA A 199 20.80 1.07 7.79
CA ALA A 199 21.74 1.11 6.69
C ALA A 199 22.91 2.05 6.97
N TYR A 200 22.64 3.24 7.51
CA TYR A 200 23.64 4.22 7.94
C TYR A 200 24.60 3.64 8.98
N LYS A 201 24.07 2.94 10.00
CA LYS A 201 24.87 2.27 11.03
C LYS A 201 25.76 1.16 10.48
N MET A 202 25.35 0.52 9.38
CA MET A 202 26.11 -0.56 8.75
C MET A 202 27.23 -0.01 7.85
N ASP A 203 26.93 0.99 7.02
CA ASP A 203 27.89 1.62 6.12
C ASP A 203 27.41 3.03 5.71
N PRO A 204 27.99 4.10 6.30
CA PRO A 204 27.61 5.47 5.97
C PRO A 204 27.79 5.83 4.49
N LEU A 205 28.72 5.20 3.77
CA LEU A 205 28.93 5.47 2.34
C LEU A 205 27.76 5.00 1.48
N ARG A 206 26.91 4.11 2.00
CA ARG A 206 25.70 3.66 1.29
C ARG A 206 24.63 4.73 1.19
N CYS A 207 24.71 5.81 1.97
CA CYS A 207 23.85 6.97 1.80
C CYS A 207 23.89 7.53 0.38
N ILE A 208 25.05 7.50 -0.30
CA ILE A 208 25.16 7.95 -1.70
C ILE A 208 24.26 7.08 -2.61
N SER A 209 24.32 5.76 -2.43
CA SER A 209 23.50 4.83 -3.21
C SER A 209 22.02 4.97 -2.86
N MET A 210 21.69 5.08 -1.57
CA MET A 210 20.29 5.24 -1.12
C MET A 210 19.71 6.56 -1.65
N HIS A 211 20.47 7.65 -1.58
CA HIS A 211 20.10 8.94 -2.14
C HIS A 211 19.81 8.85 -3.63
N GLY A 212 20.67 8.18 -4.40
CA GLY A 212 20.45 7.94 -5.82
C GLY A 212 19.18 7.12 -6.10
N ILE A 213 18.88 6.12 -5.27
CA ILE A 213 17.65 5.34 -5.36
C ILE A 213 16.43 6.23 -5.06
N THR A 214 16.44 7.00 -3.98
CA THR A 214 15.34 7.90 -3.60
C THR A 214 15.07 8.94 -4.67
N LYS A 215 16.12 9.58 -5.21
CA LYS A 215 16.00 10.54 -6.33
C LYS A 215 15.41 9.92 -7.59
N LYS A 216 15.72 8.66 -7.89
CA LYS A 216 15.12 7.94 -9.02
C LYS A 216 13.61 7.74 -8.81
N TYR A 217 13.17 7.49 -7.59
CA TYR A 217 11.75 7.42 -7.26
C TYR A 217 11.06 8.79 -7.34
N LEU A 218 11.69 9.85 -6.81
CA LEU A 218 11.17 11.23 -6.90
C LEU A 218 11.03 11.70 -8.36
N SER A 219 12.04 11.47 -9.19
CA SER A 219 11.98 11.83 -10.62
C SER A 219 11.07 10.95 -11.47
N GLY A 220 10.82 9.72 -11.02
CA GLY A 220 9.92 8.77 -11.70
C GLY A 220 8.45 8.94 -11.31
N GLN A 221 8.15 9.63 -10.22
CA GLN A 221 6.78 9.99 -9.88
C GLN A 221 6.28 11.08 -10.85
N LYS A 222 5.26 10.73 -11.64
CA LYS A 222 4.43 11.73 -12.32
C LYS A 222 3.58 12.42 -11.26
N ASP A 223 3.26 13.70 -11.44
CA ASP A 223 2.58 14.57 -10.46
C ASP A 223 1.26 13.99 -9.87
N ASP A 224 0.65 13.00 -10.52
CA ASP A 224 -0.55 12.27 -10.06
C ASP A 224 -0.29 11.19 -9.01
N ALA A 225 0.97 10.86 -8.71
CA ALA A 225 1.33 9.80 -7.80
C ALA A 225 1.19 10.28 -6.34
N ALA A 226 -0.05 10.22 -5.84
CA ALA A 226 -0.49 10.41 -4.46
C ALA A 226 0.50 11.19 -3.58
N GLY A 227 0.29 12.50 -3.43
CA GLY A 227 1.26 13.45 -2.85
C GLY A 227 1.92 13.04 -1.53
N PHE A 228 1.32 12.14 -0.76
CA PHE A 228 1.94 11.52 0.41
C PHE A 228 3.22 10.74 0.09
N VAL A 229 3.30 10.05 -1.06
CA VAL A 229 4.48 9.27 -1.44
C VAL A 229 5.64 10.21 -1.68
N ARG A 230 5.36 11.34 -2.32
CA ARG A 230 6.35 12.40 -2.52
C ARG A 230 6.84 12.93 -1.18
N LEU A 231 5.93 13.23 -0.25
CA LEU A 231 6.30 13.64 1.12
C LEU A 231 7.17 12.59 1.82
N LEU A 232 6.79 11.31 1.76
CA LEU A 232 7.59 10.21 2.32
C LEU A 232 8.98 10.13 1.68
N LEU A 233 9.07 10.27 0.35
CA LEU A 233 10.35 10.23 -0.37
C LEU A 233 11.22 11.46 -0.09
N ASP A 234 10.63 12.64 0.01
CA ASP A 234 11.30 13.90 0.38
C ASP A 234 11.86 13.80 1.82
N ASP A 235 11.07 13.28 2.74
CA ASP A 235 11.47 13.02 4.13
C ASP A 235 12.63 12.02 4.21
N LEU A 236 12.58 10.95 3.41
CA LEU A 236 13.67 9.98 3.31
C LEU A 236 14.93 10.62 2.70
N GLU A 237 14.80 11.46 1.67
CA GLU A 237 15.92 12.19 1.07
C GLU A 237 16.60 13.10 2.09
N SER A 238 15.80 13.86 2.86
CA SER A 238 16.26 14.73 3.93
C SER A 238 17.03 13.95 4.99
N ARG A 239 16.47 12.82 5.46
CA ARG A 239 17.10 11.96 6.47
C ARG A 239 18.39 11.29 5.98
N ILE A 240 18.49 10.93 4.70
CA ILE A 240 19.71 10.35 4.11
C ILE A 240 20.82 11.41 3.96
N SER A 241 20.43 12.67 3.81
CA SER A 241 21.33 13.81 3.59
C SER A 241 21.87 14.44 4.87
N MET A 242 21.26 14.13 6.03
CA MET A 242 21.72 14.54 7.37
C MET A 242 22.85 13.64 7.89
#